data_AF-A0A4Q3CT07-F1
#
_entry.id   AF-A0A4Q3CT07-F1
#
_cell.length_a   1.000
_cell.length_b   1.000
_cell.length_c   1.000
_cell.angle_alpha   90.00
_cell.angle_beta   90.00
_cell.angle_gamma   90.00
#
_symmetry.space_group_name_H-M   'P 1'
#
loop_
_entity.id
_entity.type
_entity.pdbx_description
1 polymer ?
#
loop_
_entity_poly.entity_id
_entity_poly.type
_entity_poly.pdbx_seq_one_letter_code
_entity_poly.pdbx_strand_id
1 'polypeptide(L)'
;MFLLSCAGDEEALRPKINKYDLFKEDHPAGTGNKGLLSEAAATEKSVLVVKVNRLVLIDSSLKRGGSQYLYSTNEVTKIMKTVTRDTVLSSLLFISSTRFEVNVTAASPMVLFLDTIAAVSPLSASGVKYKWLHNAPVL
;
A
#
# COMPACT_ATOMS: atom_id res chain seq x y z
N MET A 1 24.60 -25.81 -33.35
CA MET A 1 25.08 -25.11 -32.13
C MET A 1 23.93 -24.24 -31.65
N PHE A 2 23.11 -24.74 -30.72
CA PHE A 2 21.95 -24.03 -30.20
C PHE A 2 22.34 -23.37 -28.87
N LEU A 3 22.36 -22.04 -28.84
CA LEU A 3 22.43 -21.25 -27.61
C LEU A 3 21.06 -21.32 -26.94
N LEU A 4 20.88 -22.30 -26.05
CA LEU A 4 19.70 -22.39 -25.19
C LEU A 4 19.79 -21.30 -24.12
N SER A 5 18.93 -20.30 -24.31
CA SER A 5 18.60 -19.19 -23.43
C SER A 5 18.59 -19.57 -21.93
N CYS A 6 19.46 -18.91 -21.14
CA CYS A 6 19.49 -18.94 -19.66
C CYS A 6 18.28 -18.24 -19.00
N ALA A 7 17.10 -18.23 -19.63
CA ALA A 7 15.91 -17.59 -19.06
C ALA A 7 15.17 -18.46 -18.03
N GLY A 8 15.46 -19.77 -17.96
CA GLY A 8 14.76 -20.72 -17.08
C GLY A 8 15.26 -20.75 -15.63
N ASP A 9 16.54 -20.45 -15.40
CA ASP A 9 17.16 -20.65 -14.07
C ASP A 9 16.94 -19.46 -13.12
N GLU A 10 16.70 -18.25 -13.64
CA GLU A 10 16.39 -17.08 -12.81
C GLU A 10 15.05 -17.19 -12.08
N GLU A 11 14.05 -17.85 -12.69
CA GLU A 11 12.72 -18.01 -12.09
C GLU A 11 12.75 -19.01 -10.92
N ALA A 12 13.59 -20.06 -11.04
CA ALA A 12 13.75 -21.10 -10.02
C ALA A 12 14.51 -20.61 -8.77
N LEU A 13 15.42 -19.64 -8.94
CA LEU A 13 16.19 -19.03 -7.85
C LEU A 13 15.43 -17.93 -7.10
N ARG A 14 14.24 -17.53 -7.56
CA ARG A 14 13.44 -16.52 -6.87
C ARG A 14 12.82 -17.13 -5.61
N PRO A 15 13.01 -16.51 -4.43
CA PRO A 15 12.38 -17.00 -3.21
C PRO A 15 10.86 -16.99 -3.37
N LYS A 16 10.26 -18.19 -3.30
CA LYS A 16 8.80 -18.39 -3.42
C LYS A 16 8.01 -17.73 -2.29
N ILE A 17 8.67 -17.47 -1.16
CA ILE A 17 8.09 -16.84 0.03
C ILE A 17 8.78 -15.49 0.23
N ASN A 18 7.99 -14.41 0.22
CA ASN A 18 8.51 -13.11 0.62
C ASN A 18 8.64 -13.06 2.15
N LYS A 19 9.87 -13.13 2.65
CA LYS A 19 10.14 -13.01 4.10
C LYS A 19 9.65 -11.67 4.66
N TYR A 20 9.57 -10.64 3.82
CA TYR A 20 9.10 -9.29 4.12
C TYR A 20 7.70 -9.00 3.61
N ASP A 21 6.85 -10.01 3.48
CA ASP A 21 5.44 -9.75 3.22
C ASP A 21 4.83 -8.98 4.40
N LEU A 22 4.48 -7.72 4.14
CA LEU A 22 3.93 -6.76 5.11
C LEU A 22 2.42 -6.88 5.26
N PHE A 23 1.80 -7.73 4.44
CA PHE A 23 0.37 -7.97 4.40
C PHE A 23 0.05 -9.43 4.72
N LYS A 24 0.93 -10.17 5.40
CA LYS A 24 0.70 -11.58 5.79
C LYS A 24 -0.61 -11.79 6.56
N GLU A 25 -1.02 -10.80 7.35
CA GLU A 25 -2.29 -10.81 8.09
C GLU A 25 -3.53 -10.57 7.20
N ASP A 26 -3.31 -10.01 6.02
CA ASP A 26 -4.33 -9.79 4.99
C ASP A 26 -4.51 -11.03 4.10
N HIS A 27 -3.56 -11.98 4.15
CA HIS A 27 -3.63 -13.23 3.41
C HIS A 27 -4.64 -14.13 4.14
N PRO A 28 -5.80 -14.46 3.55
CA PRO A 28 -6.83 -15.19 4.25
C PRO A 28 -6.35 -16.61 4.56
N ALA A 29 -6.26 -16.95 5.84
CA ALA A 29 -6.18 -18.34 6.30
C ALA A 29 -7.56 -19.00 6.13
N GLY A 30 -7.90 -19.35 4.89
CA GLY A 30 -9.17 -20.01 4.56
C GLY A 30 -10.36 -19.07 4.39
N THR A 31 -11.04 -19.22 3.25
CA THR A 31 -12.43 -18.81 2.95
C THR A 31 -12.91 -17.43 3.41
N GLY A 32 -13.07 -16.53 2.44
CA GLY A 32 -14.03 -15.45 2.52
C GLY A 32 -13.48 -14.16 1.93
N ASN A 33 -14.04 -13.75 0.78
CA ASN A 33 -14.02 -12.35 0.37
C ASN A 33 -14.64 -11.53 1.51
N LYS A 34 -13.83 -11.08 2.47
CA LYS A 34 -14.27 -10.09 3.45
C LYS A 34 -14.57 -8.84 2.64
N GLY A 35 -15.86 -8.46 2.59
CA GLY A 35 -16.31 -7.29 1.84
C GLY A 35 -15.57 -6.03 2.27
N LEU A 36 -15.53 -5.04 1.38
CA LEU A 36 -14.96 -3.72 1.67
C LEU A 36 -15.63 -3.13 2.93
N LEU A 37 -14.84 -2.47 3.76
CA LEU A 37 -15.34 -1.67 4.87
C LEU A 37 -16.20 -0.53 4.34
N SER A 38 -17.23 -0.14 5.10
CA SER A 38 -17.88 1.14 4.89
C SER A 38 -16.90 2.28 5.18
N GLU A 39 -17.13 3.46 4.60
CA GLU A 39 -16.32 4.66 4.89
C GLU A 39 -16.22 4.96 6.39
N ALA A 40 -17.34 4.83 7.12
CA ALA A 40 -17.38 5.05 8.57
C ALA A 40 -16.48 4.04 9.32
N ALA A 41 -16.58 2.75 8.99
CA ALA A 41 -15.76 1.70 9.61
C ALA A 41 -14.28 1.83 9.24
N ALA A 42 -13.97 2.22 8.00
CA ALA A 42 -12.61 2.50 7.56
C ALA A 42 -12.04 3.71 8.29
N THR A 43 -12.83 4.77 8.47
CA THR A 43 -12.44 5.97 9.23
C THR A 43 -12.15 5.64 10.68
N GLU A 44 -13.01 4.85 11.32
CA GLU A 44 -12.83 4.45 12.72
C GLU A 44 -11.55 3.63 12.94
N LYS A 45 -11.25 2.70 12.04
CA LYS A 45 -10.06 1.82 12.14
C LYS A 45 -8.75 2.47 11.70
N SER A 46 -8.81 3.50 10.85
CA SER A 46 -7.62 4.17 10.34
C SER A 46 -6.91 4.99 11.43
N VAL A 47 -5.59 4.94 11.43
CA VAL A 47 -4.73 5.85 12.21
C VAL A 47 -4.73 7.24 11.58
N LEU A 48 -4.74 7.30 10.25
CA LEU A 48 -4.73 8.52 9.46
C LEU A 48 -5.75 8.44 8.33
N VAL A 49 -6.59 9.47 8.20
CA VAL A 49 -7.51 9.63 7.07
C VAL A 49 -7.25 10.98 6.43
N VAL A 50 -6.93 10.98 5.14
CA VAL A 50 -6.60 12.19 4.39
C VAL A 50 -7.29 12.22 3.03
N LYS A 51 -7.58 13.42 2.56
CA LYS A 51 -8.05 13.66 1.20
C LYS A 51 -6.90 14.17 0.35
N VAL A 52 -6.68 13.57 -0.81
CA VAL A 52 -5.55 13.87 -1.70
C VAL A 52 -6.03 14.09 -3.12
N ASN A 53 -5.44 15.05 -3.85
CA ASN A 53 -5.79 15.26 -5.26
C ASN A 53 -5.03 14.34 -6.21
N ARG A 54 -3.86 13.88 -5.78
CA ARG A 54 -2.95 13.12 -6.61
C ARG A 54 -2.19 12.08 -5.82
N LEU A 55 -2.07 10.90 -6.40
CA LEU A 55 -1.15 9.85 -5.97
C LEU A 55 -0.11 9.61 -7.05
N VAL A 56 1.13 9.40 -6.65
CA VAL A 56 2.23 9.00 -7.53
C VAL A 56 2.69 7.62 -7.09
N LEU A 57 2.64 6.64 -8.00
CA LEU A 57 3.27 5.34 -7.79
C LEU A 57 4.78 5.52 -7.92
N ILE A 58 5.51 5.29 -6.84
CA ILE A 58 6.96 5.43 -6.75
C ILE A 58 7.67 4.13 -7.16
N ASP A 59 7.16 3.01 -6.66
CA ASP A 59 7.75 1.70 -6.94
C ASP A 59 6.67 0.60 -6.83
N SER A 60 6.92 -0.53 -7.48
CA SER A 60 6.09 -1.72 -7.36
C SER A 60 6.92 -2.99 -7.43
N SER A 61 6.73 -3.88 -6.47
CA SER A 61 7.24 -5.24 -6.57
C SER A 61 6.15 -6.13 -7.15
N LEU A 62 6.17 -6.36 -8.46
CA LEU A 62 5.39 -7.41 -9.08
C LEU A 62 6.23 -8.70 -9.04
N LYS A 63 5.63 -9.81 -8.55
CA LYS A 63 6.19 -11.18 -8.59
C LYS A 63 7.29 -11.55 -7.57
N ARG A 64 7.77 -10.65 -6.69
CA ARG A 64 8.70 -11.00 -5.60
C ARG A 64 7.97 -11.37 -4.29
N GLY A 65 7.02 -12.32 -4.40
CA GLY A 65 6.25 -12.88 -3.28
C GLY A 65 5.16 -11.97 -2.70
N GLY A 66 4.49 -11.20 -3.55
CA GLY A 66 3.30 -10.40 -3.23
C GLY A 66 3.20 -9.19 -4.16
N SER A 67 1.99 -8.67 -4.36
CA SER A 67 1.79 -7.38 -5.03
C SER A 67 1.95 -6.29 -3.97
N GLN A 68 3.00 -5.47 -4.10
CA GLN A 68 3.20 -4.33 -3.21
C GLN A 68 3.49 -3.08 -4.06
N TYR A 69 2.86 -1.98 -3.67
CA TYR A 69 2.89 -0.71 -4.39
C TYR A 69 3.21 0.41 -3.41
N LEU A 70 4.28 1.15 -3.67
CA LEU A 70 4.70 2.29 -2.88
C LEU A 70 4.15 3.57 -3.51
N TYR A 71 3.38 4.33 -2.76
CA TYR A 71 2.75 5.57 -3.22
C TYR A 71 3.24 6.77 -2.42
N SER A 72 3.40 7.90 -3.11
CA SER A 72 3.67 9.20 -2.53
C SER A 72 2.59 10.21 -2.94
N THR A 73 2.33 11.17 -2.07
CA THR A 73 1.50 12.34 -2.39
C THR A 73 1.98 13.57 -1.63
N ASN A 74 2.10 14.67 -2.37
CA ASN A 74 2.38 16.00 -1.83
C ASN A 74 1.15 16.91 -1.85
N GLU A 75 -0.01 16.37 -2.26
CA GLU A 75 -1.24 17.12 -2.52
C GLU A 75 -2.33 16.74 -1.53
N VAL A 76 -1.96 16.65 -0.25
CA VAL A 76 -2.91 16.46 0.86
C VAL A 76 -3.73 17.74 1.00
N THR A 77 -5.01 17.67 0.66
CA THR A 77 -5.94 18.81 0.70
C THR A 77 -6.62 18.95 2.06
N LYS A 78 -6.82 17.84 2.77
CA LYS A 78 -7.48 17.83 4.08
C LYS A 78 -7.06 16.61 4.89
N ILE A 79 -6.75 16.83 6.16
CA ILE A 79 -6.64 15.76 7.16
C ILE A 79 -8.02 15.60 7.80
N MET A 80 -8.64 14.43 7.64
CA MET A 80 -9.97 14.12 8.17
C MET A 80 -9.87 13.47 9.56
N LYS A 81 -8.84 12.68 9.82
CA LYS A 81 -8.55 12.05 11.12
C LYS A 81 -7.04 11.84 11.27
N THR A 82 -6.52 12.04 12.48
CA THR A 82 -5.18 11.60 12.89
C THR A 82 -5.20 11.23 14.36
N VAL A 83 -4.66 10.08 14.72
CA VAL A 83 -4.50 9.67 16.13
C VAL A 83 -3.14 10.09 16.71
N THR A 84 -2.18 10.43 15.86
CA THR A 84 -0.90 10.99 16.26
C THR A 84 -0.95 12.52 16.18
N ARG A 85 -0.26 13.20 17.11
CA ARG A 85 -0.05 14.66 17.03
C ARG A 85 0.93 15.04 15.91
N ASP A 86 1.43 14.07 15.16
CA ASP A 86 2.35 14.29 14.04
C ASP A 86 1.64 15.16 12.99
N THR A 87 2.18 16.35 12.81
CA THR A 87 1.82 17.20 11.68
C THR A 87 2.22 16.44 10.42
N VAL A 88 1.27 16.11 9.55
CA VAL A 88 1.56 15.45 8.27
C VAL A 88 2.35 16.45 7.42
N LEU A 89 3.68 16.43 7.54
CA LEU A 89 4.58 17.39 6.91
C LEU A 89 4.71 17.08 5.42
N SER A 90 3.83 17.70 4.62
CA SER A 90 3.90 17.91 3.17
C SER A 90 3.95 16.70 2.22
N SER A 91 4.71 15.64 2.52
CA SER A 91 4.85 14.45 1.68
C SER A 91 4.44 13.21 2.47
N LEU A 92 3.34 12.59 2.04
CA LEU A 92 2.83 11.35 2.62
C LEU A 92 3.29 10.17 1.75
N LEU A 93 4.01 9.23 2.38
CA LEU A 93 4.51 8.00 1.76
C LEU A 93 3.85 6.80 2.43
N PHE A 94 3.24 5.91 1.64
CA PHE A 94 2.57 4.73 2.15
C PHE A 94 2.64 3.54 1.18
N ILE A 95 2.52 2.33 1.70
CA ILE A 95 2.55 1.09 0.92
C ILE A 95 1.16 0.43 0.87
N SER A 96 0.84 -0.21 -0.25
CA SER A 96 -0.44 -0.91 -0.46
C SER A 96 -0.21 -2.28 -1.10
N SER A 97 -1.04 -3.26 -0.76
CA SER A 97 -1.14 -4.54 -1.46
C SER A 97 -2.01 -4.45 -2.73
N THR A 98 -2.84 -3.42 -2.82
CA THR A 98 -3.74 -3.13 -3.95
C THR A 98 -3.17 -2.01 -4.81
N ARG A 99 -3.20 -2.20 -6.13
CA ARG A 99 -2.87 -1.14 -7.08
C ARG A 99 -4.06 -0.19 -7.19
N PHE A 100 -3.87 1.09 -6.88
CA PHE A 100 -4.86 2.10 -7.22
C PHE A 100 -4.79 2.39 -8.71
N GLU A 101 -5.96 2.36 -9.37
CA GLU A 101 -6.14 2.89 -10.71
C GLU A 101 -6.10 4.42 -10.62
N VAL A 102 -4.89 4.97 -10.62
CA VAL A 102 -4.69 6.42 -10.67
C VAL A 102 -5.03 6.88 -12.09
N ASN A 103 -6.32 7.13 -12.35
CA ASN A 103 -6.75 7.75 -13.61
C ASN A 103 -6.22 9.19 -13.63
N VAL A 104 -5.12 9.38 -14.35
CA VAL A 104 -4.39 10.65 -14.50
C VAL A 104 -5.28 11.78 -15.07
N THR A 105 -6.42 11.43 -15.64
CA THR A 105 -7.31 12.32 -16.41
C THR A 105 -8.47 12.92 -15.63
N ALA A 106 -8.76 12.48 -14.40
CA ALA A 106 -9.80 13.09 -13.57
C ALA A 106 -9.28 13.31 -12.15
N ALA A 107 -9.02 14.57 -11.81
CA ALA A 107 -8.60 15.06 -10.49
C ALA A 107 -9.73 14.98 -9.44
N SER A 108 -10.44 13.85 -9.40
CA SER A 108 -11.37 13.57 -8.31
C SER A 108 -10.54 13.31 -7.06
N PRO A 109 -10.75 14.09 -5.99
CA PRO A 109 -9.93 13.96 -4.80
C PRO A 109 -10.24 12.63 -4.12
N MET A 110 -9.20 11.82 -3.90
CA MET A 110 -9.28 10.51 -3.29
C MET A 110 -9.20 10.59 -1.77
N VAL A 111 -9.93 9.72 -1.06
CA VAL A 111 -9.78 9.55 0.39
C VAL A 111 -8.87 8.36 0.68
N LEU A 112 -7.81 8.61 1.44
CA LEU A 112 -6.89 7.58 1.90
C LEU A 112 -7.21 7.16 3.32
N PHE A 113 -7.33 5.84 3.53
CA PHE A 113 -7.50 5.20 4.82
C PHE A 113 -6.22 4.45 5.18
N LEU A 114 -5.49 4.98 6.16
CA LEU A 114 -4.13 4.52 6.45
C LEU A 114 -4.00 4.00 7.87
N ASP A 115 -3.26 2.90 7.98
CA ASP A 115 -2.80 2.30 9.22
C ASP A 115 -1.27 2.44 9.34
N THR A 116 -0.73 2.25 10.53
CA THR A 116 0.73 2.22 10.73
C THR A 116 1.33 0.91 10.27
N ILE A 117 2.51 0.96 9.67
CA ILE A 117 3.33 -0.25 9.54
C ILE A 117 3.88 -0.64 10.91
N ALA A 118 4.09 -1.94 11.13
CA ALA A 118 4.75 -2.42 12.34
C ALA A 118 6.14 -1.76 12.50
N ALA A 119 6.49 -1.31 13.70
CA ALA A 119 7.75 -0.60 13.96
C ALA A 119 9.00 -1.41 13.53
N VAL A 120 8.91 -2.74 13.62
CA VAL A 120 9.95 -3.70 13.21
C VAL A 120 10.09 -3.89 11.69
N SER A 121 9.21 -3.28 10.89
CA SER A 121 9.27 -3.35 9.43
C SER A 121 10.55 -2.69 8.90
N PRO A 122 11.28 -3.30 7.96
CA PRO A 122 12.43 -2.66 7.31
C PRO A 122 12.08 -1.33 6.62
N LEU A 123 10.82 -1.11 6.26
CA LEU A 123 10.37 0.12 5.63
C LEU A 123 10.25 1.31 6.60
N SER A 124 10.23 1.06 7.91
CA SER A 124 10.19 2.16 8.90
C SER A 124 11.49 2.97 8.84
N ALA A 125 12.62 2.31 8.57
CA ALA A 125 13.92 2.95 8.38
C ALA A 125 14.02 3.76 7.07
N SER A 126 13.20 3.46 6.06
CA SER A 126 13.12 4.21 4.80
C SER A 126 12.10 5.36 4.83
N GLY A 127 11.53 5.65 6.00
CA GLY A 127 10.58 6.75 6.18
C GLY A 127 9.14 6.44 5.76
N VAL A 128 8.85 5.20 5.34
CA VAL A 128 7.46 4.74 5.15
C VAL A 128 6.90 4.47 6.55
N LYS A 129 5.87 5.22 6.96
CA LYS A 129 5.21 5.00 8.26
C LYS A 129 3.85 4.32 8.12
N TYR A 130 3.26 4.40 6.94
CA TYR A 130 1.87 4.04 6.73
C TYR A 130 1.71 2.93 5.70
N LYS A 131 0.66 2.13 5.89
CA LYS A 131 0.14 1.20 4.89
C LYS A 131 -1.33 1.48 4.62
N TRP A 132 -1.82 1.07 3.46
CA TRP A 132 -3.25 1.05 3.18
C TRP A 132 -3.97 0.18 4.21
N LEU A 133 -5.08 0.68 4.76
CA LEU A 133 -5.90 -0.08 5.68
C LEU A 133 -6.52 -1.27 4.95
N HIS A 134 -6.37 -2.46 5.52
CA HIS A 134 -6.95 -3.68 4.95
C HIS A 134 -8.47 -3.55 4.74
N ASN A 135 -8.94 -3.94 3.56
CA ASN A 135 -10.34 -3.82 3.10
C ASN A 135 -10.92 -2.39 3.10
N ALA A 136 -10.11 -1.34 3.20
CA ALA A 136 -10.65 0.01 3.06
C ALA A 136 -11.17 0.27 1.63
N PRO A 137 -12.26 1.04 1.49
CA PRO A 137 -12.81 1.39 0.19
C PRO A 137 -11.91 2.40 -0.52
N VAL A 138 -11.89 2.34 -1.85
CA VAL A 138 -11.25 3.36 -2.69
C VAL A 138 -12.34 4.36 -3.09
N LEU A 139 -12.23 5.60 -2.61
CA LEU A 139 -13.22 6.67 -2.79
C LEU A 139 -12.58 7.91 -3.40
#